data_AF-A0A5C5VF98-F1
#
_entry.id   AF-A0A5C5VF98-F1
#
_cell.length_a   1.000
_cell.length_b   1.000
_cell.length_c   1.000
_cell.angle_alpha   90.00
_cell.angle_beta   90.00
_cell.angle_gamma   90.00
#
_symmetry.space_group_name_H-M   'P 1'
#
loop_
_entity.id
_entity.type
_entity.pdbx_description
1 polymer ?
#
loop_
_entity_poly.entity_id
_entity_poly.type
_entity_poly.pdbx_seq_one_letter_code
_entity_poly.pdbx_strand_id
1 'polypeptide(L)'
;MQLPVINLPRAVPLQRERPAQENIPPTRGERERVRARLREMVSREGATPPLSMTDLRAMSERFVEQEGLEEKFTDYVGVLLNSELWRDKLASVPYERRLLLVPKCLRVEDQCPAPFDEFGLLCKQCGLCTIQDLQEEAERLGYAVLVAEGSALVMAIIETGKIDAIVGVSCLSVLEKAFPYMEAAAIPGVAIPLLQDDCKDVTVDVDWIWEALHLTSDDRTHRLDLDGLREEVQRWFTPEALEEIMGPAASDTDRQARAWLAKEGKRWRPFLTACVWKAAQENPHAEVPLEVKRAAVGVECFHKASLAHDDIEDDDDLRYGQATLHIEHGVPVALNLGDLLLGEGYRLIAESGADASQALAMTQAAIAGHRTLCLGQGAELNWTSDPRPLDTLAVLDIFRQKTSPAFDVALRVGACLAGADEAALGVIGRYSEALGIAYQIRDDVDDLTDEDEPNDIAAMRPTLPLAVLHDRTKAKPAERALVEKSWRRECSVEETDQLRALIDEYDVVTRCRVLQESYKEEAVQCLSELRDASLKGLLRRVVSKIFSIEVKDWCSEFEARNAASGAAVSEPVG
;
A
#
# COMPACT_ATOMS: atom_id res chain seq x y z
N MET A 1 47.93 55.24 17.21
CA MET A 1 46.80 54.37 16.84
C MET A 1 47.27 53.45 15.73
N GLN A 2 47.52 52.16 16.02
CA GLN A 2 47.64 51.15 14.97
C GLN A 2 46.23 50.86 14.45
N LEU A 3 46.03 51.01 13.14
CA LEU A 3 44.80 50.58 12.49
C LEU A 3 44.60 49.07 12.74
N PRO A 4 43.37 48.60 13.03
CA PRO A 4 43.12 47.20 13.27
C PRO A 4 43.53 46.38 12.03
N VAL A 5 44.28 45.30 12.27
CA VAL A 5 44.69 44.36 11.22
C VAL A 5 43.42 43.76 10.62
N ILE A 6 43.19 44.01 9.33
CA ILE A 6 42.12 43.36 8.57
C ILE A 6 42.53 41.89 8.43
N ASN A 7 41.86 41.00 9.17
CA ASN A 7 41.94 39.58 8.92
C ASN A 7 41.17 39.30 7.63
N LEU A 8 41.91 38.95 6.57
CA LEU A 8 41.30 38.42 5.36
C LEU A 8 40.59 37.10 5.68
N PRO A 9 39.36 36.87 5.20
CA PRO A 9 38.69 35.59 5.37
C PRO A 9 39.54 34.48 4.74
N ARG A 10 39.46 33.26 5.30
CA ARG A 10 40.08 32.08 4.68
C ARG A 10 39.52 31.93 3.27
N ALA A 11 40.40 31.74 2.29
CA ALA A 11 39.99 31.44 0.92
C ALA A 11 39.18 30.14 0.93
N VAL A 12 37.93 30.21 0.46
CA VAL A 12 37.10 29.02 0.24
C VAL A 12 37.71 28.25 -0.94
N PRO A 13 38.00 26.95 -0.80
CA PRO A 13 38.45 26.15 -1.93
C PRO A 13 37.41 26.18 -3.04
N LEU A 14 37.80 26.60 -4.24
CA LEU A 14 36.93 26.48 -5.40
C LEU A 14 36.87 25.00 -5.79
N GLN A 15 35.67 24.41 -5.76
CA GLN A 15 35.43 23.12 -6.39
C GLN A 15 35.82 23.24 -7.87
N ARG A 16 36.69 22.34 -8.34
CA ARG A 16 37.14 22.34 -9.73
C ARG A 16 36.00 21.87 -10.62
N GLU A 17 35.69 22.61 -11.68
CA GLU A 17 34.77 22.14 -12.71
C GLU A 17 35.34 20.88 -13.36
N ARG A 18 34.60 19.77 -13.22
CA ARG A 18 34.91 18.48 -13.84
C ARG A 18 33.89 18.22 -14.95
N PRO A 19 34.29 17.57 -16.06
CA PRO A 19 33.34 17.21 -17.10
C PRO A 19 32.28 16.24 -16.54
N ALA A 20 31.08 16.30 -17.10
CA ALA A 20 30.06 15.30 -16.82
C ALA A 20 30.46 13.94 -17.40
N GLN A 21 29.93 12.86 -16.83
CA GLN A 21 30.01 11.51 -17.38
C GLN A 21 29.40 11.43 -18.79
N GLU A 22 29.83 10.44 -19.58
CA GLU A 22 29.50 10.36 -21.01
C GLU A 22 28.00 10.21 -21.30
N ASN A 23 27.24 9.62 -20.37
CA ASN A 23 25.78 9.43 -20.43
C ASN A 23 24.99 10.60 -19.81
N ILE A 24 25.61 11.75 -19.57
CA ILE A 24 24.95 12.99 -19.18
C ILE A 24 25.30 14.10 -20.18
N PRO A 25 24.34 14.95 -20.61
CA PRO A 25 24.65 16.07 -21.48
C PRO A 25 25.74 16.98 -20.88
N PRO A 26 26.84 17.24 -21.63
CA PRO A 26 28.06 17.80 -21.08
C PRO A 26 27.89 19.25 -20.61
N THR A 27 27.06 20.04 -21.29
CA THR A 27 26.86 21.45 -20.96
C THR A 27 25.58 21.67 -20.13
N ARG A 28 25.64 22.65 -19.23
CA ARG A 28 24.47 23.08 -18.45
C ARG A 28 23.30 23.49 -19.34
N GLY A 29 23.57 24.20 -20.43
CA GLY A 29 22.53 24.66 -21.36
C GLY A 29 21.79 23.52 -22.08
N GLU A 30 22.46 22.40 -22.36
CA GLU A 30 21.81 21.20 -22.89
C GLU A 30 20.92 20.53 -21.82
N ARG A 31 21.43 20.39 -20.58
CA ARG A 31 20.67 19.83 -19.46
C ARG A 31 19.40 20.64 -19.15
N GLU A 32 19.51 21.97 -19.13
CA GLU A 32 18.36 22.88 -18.95
C GLU A 32 17.34 22.75 -20.08
N ARG A 33 17.81 22.59 -21.33
CA ARG A 33 16.92 22.37 -22.48
C ARG A 33 16.16 21.05 -22.36
N VAL A 34 16.84 19.96 -22.03
CA VAL A 34 16.22 18.64 -21.83
C VAL A 34 15.14 18.73 -20.75
N ARG A 35 15.46 19.31 -19.59
CA ARG A 35 14.52 19.46 -18.48
C ARG A 35 13.30 20.31 -18.84
N ALA A 36 13.50 21.43 -19.55
CA ALA A 36 12.39 22.28 -19.99
C ALA A 36 11.44 21.57 -20.97
N ARG A 37 11.99 20.78 -21.90
CA ARG A 37 11.22 20.02 -22.88
C ARG A 37 10.48 18.84 -22.26
N LEU A 38 11.08 18.18 -21.26
CA LEU A 38 10.39 17.15 -20.47
C LEU A 38 9.20 17.73 -19.72
N ARG A 39 9.34 18.91 -19.10
CA ARG A 39 8.24 19.59 -18.42
C ARG A 39 7.07 19.89 -19.36
N GLU A 40 7.36 20.34 -20.58
CA GLU A 40 6.34 20.56 -21.62
C GLU A 40 5.65 19.26 -22.04
N MET A 41 6.42 18.16 -22.19
CA MET A 41 5.88 16.84 -22.52
C MET A 41 4.94 16.33 -21.42
N VAL A 42 5.37 16.38 -20.15
CA VAL A 42 4.57 15.94 -18.99
C VAL A 42 3.27 16.73 -18.91
N SER A 43 3.32 18.05 -19.05
CA SER A 43 2.14 18.92 -19.04
C SER A 43 1.15 18.60 -20.16
N ARG A 44 1.65 18.18 -21.35
CA ARG A 44 0.82 17.83 -22.51
C ARG A 44 0.22 16.43 -22.43
N GLU A 45 0.98 15.45 -21.95
CA GLU A 45 0.58 14.04 -21.94
C GLU A 45 -0.26 13.67 -20.72
N GLY A 46 -0.19 14.43 -19.62
CA GLY A 46 -1.05 14.23 -18.44
C GLY A 46 -0.79 12.93 -17.68
N ALA A 47 0.35 12.28 -17.90
CA ALA A 47 0.74 11.07 -17.20
C ALA A 47 0.81 11.33 -15.68
N THR A 48 0.14 10.50 -14.89
CA THR A 48 0.10 10.64 -13.43
C THR A 48 0.98 9.58 -12.78
N PRO A 49 2.01 9.97 -12.00
CA PRO A 49 2.90 9.00 -11.35
C PRO A 49 2.16 8.14 -10.28
N PRO A 50 2.73 6.99 -9.86
CA PRO A 50 3.96 6.37 -10.36
C PRO A 50 3.74 5.71 -11.73
N LEU A 51 4.73 5.81 -12.62
CA LEU A 51 4.78 5.00 -13.84
C LEU A 51 5.55 3.71 -13.59
N SER A 52 5.19 2.64 -14.30
CA SER A 52 6.01 1.43 -14.30
C SER A 52 7.36 1.69 -14.96
N MET A 53 8.39 0.92 -14.61
CA MET A 53 9.70 0.98 -15.28
C MET A 53 9.60 0.83 -16.80
N THR A 54 8.71 -0.04 -17.28
CA THR A 54 8.50 -0.25 -18.72
C THR A 54 7.89 0.99 -19.38
N ASP A 55 6.89 1.62 -18.77
CA ASP A 55 6.28 2.84 -19.28
C ASP A 55 7.25 4.03 -19.25
N LEU A 56 7.98 4.19 -18.14
CA LEU A 56 8.97 5.25 -17.99
C LEU A 56 10.07 5.13 -19.04
N ARG A 57 10.58 3.92 -19.27
CA ARG A 57 11.59 3.66 -20.29
C ARG A 57 11.06 3.93 -21.70
N ALA A 58 9.88 3.43 -22.04
CA ALA A 58 9.27 3.66 -23.34
C ALA A 58 9.03 5.17 -23.61
N MET A 59 8.59 5.92 -22.61
CA MET A 59 8.42 7.36 -22.71
C MET A 59 9.76 8.09 -22.86
N SER A 60 10.81 7.62 -22.18
CA SER A 60 12.15 8.20 -22.24
C SER A 60 12.80 7.97 -23.60
N GLU A 61 12.73 6.75 -24.15
CA GLU A 61 13.23 6.40 -25.49
C GLU A 61 12.53 7.25 -26.56
N ARG A 62 11.20 7.40 -26.46
CA ARG A 62 10.42 8.26 -27.35
C ARG A 62 10.84 9.73 -27.26
N PHE A 63 11.09 10.24 -26.06
CA PHE A 63 11.56 11.61 -25.87
C PHE A 63 12.95 11.82 -26.47
N VAL A 64 13.88 10.89 -26.25
CA VAL A 64 15.24 10.91 -26.82
C VAL A 64 15.19 10.96 -28.34
N GLU A 65 14.35 10.13 -28.97
CA GLU A 65 14.15 10.11 -30.42
C GLU A 65 13.56 11.44 -30.93
N GLN A 66 12.52 11.96 -30.28
CA GLN A 66 11.82 13.18 -30.69
C GLN A 66 12.70 14.44 -30.62
N GLU A 67 13.55 14.54 -29.59
CA GLU A 67 14.42 15.68 -29.38
C GLU A 67 15.79 15.53 -30.08
N GLY A 68 16.02 14.41 -30.78
CA GLY A 68 17.26 14.14 -31.52
C GLY A 68 18.48 14.00 -30.60
N LEU A 69 18.28 13.44 -29.41
CA LEU A 69 19.33 13.19 -28.42
C LEU A 69 20.06 11.87 -28.71
N GLU A 70 21.29 11.74 -28.21
CA GLU A 70 22.01 10.46 -28.28
C GLU A 70 21.36 9.42 -27.35
N GLU A 71 21.27 8.17 -27.80
CA GLU A 71 20.65 7.05 -27.06
C GLU A 71 21.23 6.85 -25.65
N LYS A 72 22.52 7.17 -25.46
CA LYS A 72 23.21 7.10 -24.17
C LYS A 72 22.60 7.99 -23.09
N PHE A 73 21.76 8.97 -23.43
CA PHE A 73 21.09 9.85 -22.47
C PHE A 73 19.74 9.32 -21.99
N THR A 74 19.30 8.13 -22.43
CA THR A 74 17.98 7.58 -22.10
C THR A 74 17.74 7.45 -20.61
N ASP A 75 18.71 6.93 -19.85
CA ASP A 75 18.54 6.77 -18.40
C ASP A 75 18.51 8.12 -17.67
N TYR A 76 19.35 9.07 -18.10
CA TYR A 76 19.33 10.44 -17.59
C TYR A 76 17.97 11.10 -17.84
N VAL A 77 17.42 10.94 -19.05
CA VAL A 77 16.08 11.40 -19.41
C VAL A 77 15.02 10.73 -18.54
N GLY A 78 15.12 9.42 -18.30
CA GLY A 78 14.18 8.69 -17.45
C GLY A 78 14.14 9.20 -16.02
N VAL A 79 15.31 9.51 -15.43
CA VAL A 79 15.37 10.15 -14.11
C VAL A 79 14.64 11.49 -14.12
N LEU A 80 14.96 12.36 -15.08
CA LEU A 80 14.37 13.70 -15.14
C LEU A 80 12.87 13.66 -15.45
N LEU A 81 12.43 12.74 -16.32
CA LEU A 81 11.03 12.53 -16.64
C LEU A 81 10.26 12.11 -15.38
N ASN A 82 10.77 11.15 -14.61
CA ASN A 82 10.16 10.76 -13.35
C ASN A 82 10.13 11.92 -12.35
N SER A 83 11.21 12.68 -12.23
CA SER A 83 11.26 13.88 -11.38
C SER A 83 10.21 14.92 -11.77
N GLU A 84 10.01 15.18 -13.07
CA GLU A 84 9.01 16.14 -13.55
C GLU A 84 7.57 15.61 -13.37
N LEU A 85 7.33 14.29 -13.48
CA LEU A 85 6.03 13.66 -13.17
C LEU A 85 5.66 13.82 -11.69
N TRP A 86 6.63 13.65 -10.79
CA TRP A 86 6.42 13.79 -9.34
C TRP A 86 6.51 15.24 -8.84
N ARG A 87 6.92 16.19 -9.67
CA ARG A 87 7.23 17.57 -9.27
C ARG A 87 6.09 18.23 -8.50
N ASP A 88 4.88 18.18 -9.05
CA ASP A 88 3.71 18.83 -8.44
C ASP A 88 3.26 18.10 -7.17
N LYS A 89 3.46 16.78 -7.11
CA LYS A 89 3.17 15.98 -5.91
C LYS A 89 4.17 16.23 -4.80
N LEU A 90 5.46 16.32 -5.10
CA LEU A 90 6.44 16.76 -4.11
C LEU A 90 6.10 18.17 -3.59
N ALA A 91 5.69 19.06 -4.49
CA ALA A 91 5.29 20.42 -4.15
C ALA A 91 4.06 20.49 -3.22
N SER A 92 3.16 19.50 -3.26
CA SER A 92 1.98 19.39 -2.38
C SER A 92 2.27 18.86 -0.97
N VAL A 93 3.41 18.20 -0.75
CA VAL A 93 3.75 17.62 0.56
C VAL A 93 4.27 18.71 1.50
N PRO A 94 3.86 18.81 2.78
CA PRO A 94 4.43 19.77 3.73
C PRO A 94 5.93 19.57 3.91
N TYR A 95 6.71 20.65 4.06
CA TYR A 95 8.17 20.59 4.12
C TYR A 95 8.69 19.67 5.23
N GLU A 96 8.02 19.67 6.39
CA GLU A 96 8.33 18.82 7.55
C GLU A 96 8.14 17.31 7.31
N ARG A 97 7.46 16.95 6.23
CA ARG A 97 7.28 15.57 5.77
C ARG A 97 8.16 15.24 4.56
N ARG A 98 9.12 16.09 4.21
CA ARG A 98 10.06 15.88 3.12
C ARG A 98 11.45 15.51 3.64
N LEU A 99 12.13 14.63 2.93
CA LEU A 99 13.53 14.27 3.17
C LEU A 99 14.40 14.84 2.06
N LEU A 100 15.43 15.58 2.43
CA LEU A 100 16.54 15.89 1.54
C LEU A 100 17.64 14.85 1.75
N LEU A 101 17.93 14.09 0.70
CA LEU A 101 19.04 13.13 0.68
C LEU A 101 20.18 13.67 -0.17
N VAL A 102 21.34 13.87 0.44
CA VAL A 102 22.54 14.40 -0.22
C VAL A 102 23.69 13.41 -0.09
N PRO A 103 24.51 13.17 -1.13
CA PRO A 103 25.61 12.23 -1.03
C PRO A 103 26.82 12.91 -0.40
N LYS A 104 27.59 12.17 0.42
CA LYS A 104 28.84 12.68 0.98
C LYS A 104 29.87 13.06 -0.10
N CYS A 105 29.75 12.51 -1.32
CA CYS A 105 30.61 12.80 -2.47
C CYS A 105 30.69 14.29 -2.84
N LEU A 106 29.69 15.11 -2.48
CA LEU A 106 29.71 16.56 -2.74
C LEU A 106 30.73 17.31 -1.88
N ARG A 107 31.26 16.68 -0.83
CA ARG A 107 32.27 17.30 0.03
C ARG A 107 33.62 17.38 -0.68
N VAL A 108 34.46 18.30 -0.22
CA VAL A 108 35.90 18.27 -0.54
C VAL A 108 36.55 17.21 0.36
N GLU A 109 36.73 16.00 -0.17
CA GLU A 109 37.06 14.80 0.63
C GLU A 109 38.29 15.02 1.51
N ASP A 110 39.38 15.51 0.91
CA ASP A 110 40.68 15.64 1.58
C ASP A 110 40.72 16.76 2.63
N GLN A 111 39.67 17.59 2.72
CA GLN A 111 39.61 18.74 3.64
C GLN A 111 38.39 18.73 4.57
N CYS A 112 37.45 17.81 4.39
CA CYS A 112 36.21 17.77 5.16
C CYS A 112 36.47 17.26 6.60
N PRO A 113 36.19 18.07 7.65
CA PRO A 113 36.43 17.68 9.03
C PRO A 113 35.29 16.85 9.65
N ALA A 114 34.25 16.53 8.87
CA ALA A 114 33.03 15.91 9.37
C ALA A 114 33.24 14.41 9.70
N PRO A 115 32.82 13.95 10.89
CA PRO A 115 32.85 12.55 11.25
C PRO A 115 31.71 11.77 10.56
N PHE A 116 31.78 10.45 10.68
CA PHE A 116 30.76 9.53 10.21
C PHE A 116 30.14 8.79 11.39
N ASP A 117 28.84 8.50 11.29
CA ASP A 117 28.13 7.57 12.15
C ASP A 117 27.54 6.41 11.33
N GLU A 118 26.64 5.63 11.92
CA GLU A 118 25.95 4.53 11.24
C GLU A 118 24.96 5.01 10.16
N PHE A 119 24.55 6.28 10.20
CA PHE A 119 23.55 6.85 9.31
C PHE A 119 24.17 7.66 8.15
N GLY A 120 25.35 8.24 8.33
CA GLY A 120 26.02 9.00 7.28
C GLY A 120 27.10 9.97 7.76
N LEU A 121 27.30 11.02 6.96
CA LEU A 121 28.23 12.12 7.24
C LEU A 121 27.56 13.14 8.17
N LEU A 122 28.18 13.45 9.31
CA LEU A 122 27.71 14.48 10.23
C LEU A 122 28.34 15.83 9.89
N CYS A 123 27.69 16.60 9.02
CA CYS A 123 28.20 17.89 8.55
C CYS A 123 28.56 18.83 9.73
N LYS A 124 29.79 19.36 9.72
CA LYS A 124 30.30 20.32 10.72
C LYS A 124 30.20 21.78 10.26
N GLN A 125 29.47 22.05 9.18
CA GLN A 125 29.27 23.41 8.65
C GLN A 125 30.61 24.15 8.44
N CYS A 126 31.55 23.49 7.78
CA CYS A 126 32.91 23.99 7.60
C CYS A 126 33.06 25.01 6.46
N GLY A 127 32.00 25.26 5.68
CA GLY A 127 31.99 26.20 4.55
C GLY A 127 32.77 25.77 3.30
N LEU A 128 33.18 24.49 3.20
CA LEU A 128 34.01 24.01 2.09
C LEU A 128 33.22 23.46 0.90
N CYS A 129 31.92 23.20 1.05
CA CYS A 129 31.07 22.60 0.02
C CYS A 129 29.60 22.98 0.25
N THR A 130 28.74 22.75 -0.75
CA THR A 130 27.32 23.12 -0.71
C THR A 130 26.47 22.31 0.26
N ILE A 131 26.99 21.22 0.85
CA ILE A 131 26.22 20.38 1.79
C ILE A 131 25.69 21.21 2.96
N GLN A 132 26.51 22.14 3.47
CA GLN A 132 26.10 23.04 4.53
C GLN A 132 24.91 23.90 4.11
N ASP A 133 25.02 24.60 2.98
CA ASP A 133 24.00 25.54 2.52
C ASP A 133 22.66 24.84 2.27
N LEU A 134 22.71 23.64 1.68
CA LEU A 134 21.53 22.81 1.42
C LEU A 134 20.91 22.28 2.71
N GLN A 135 21.72 21.86 3.68
CA GLN A 135 21.24 21.36 4.97
C GLN A 135 20.58 22.47 5.78
N GLU A 136 21.24 23.63 5.92
CA GLU A 136 20.69 24.78 6.66
C GLU A 136 19.36 25.24 6.06
N GLU A 137 19.26 25.30 4.73
CA GLU A 137 18.02 25.72 4.08
C GLU A 137 16.91 24.68 4.23
N ALA A 138 17.21 23.40 3.99
CA ALA A 138 16.22 22.34 4.09
C ALA A 138 15.68 22.26 5.52
N GLU A 139 16.54 22.32 6.54
CA GLU A 139 16.14 22.37 7.95
C GLU A 139 15.31 23.63 8.26
N ARG A 140 15.66 24.80 7.69
CA ARG A 140 14.88 26.05 7.84
C ARG A 140 13.47 25.92 7.27
N LEU A 141 13.31 25.21 6.16
CA LEU A 141 12.01 24.91 5.55
C LEU A 141 11.25 23.84 6.33
N GLY A 142 11.95 22.96 7.05
CA GLY A 142 11.39 21.92 7.91
C GLY A 142 11.77 20.50 7.52
N TYR A 143 12.51 20.30 6.42
CA TYR A 143 12.90 18.99 5.93
C TYR A 143 13.70 18.21 6.98
N ALA A 144 13.52 16.88 6.97
CA ALA A 144 14.57 16.00 7.46
C ALA A 144 15.74 16.02 6.46
N VAL A 145 16.98 16.06 6.93
CA VAL A 145 18.16 16.04 6.07
C VAL A 145 19.04 14.86 6.41
N LEU A 146 19.46 14.12 5.40
CA LEU A 146 20.37 12.99 5.55
C LEU A 146 21.51 13.11 4.53
N VAL A 147 22.75 13.03 5.03
CA VAL A 147 23.95 13.01 4.18
C VAL A 147 24.51 11.60 4.11
N ALA A 148 23.95 10.76 3.23
CA ALA A 148 24.23 9.32 3.19
C ALA A 148 24.26 8.77 1.76
N GLU A 149 24.78 7.55 1.59
CA GLU A 149 24.92 6.87 0.28
C GLU A 149 24.14 5.55 0.17
N GLY A 150 23.24 5.25 1.11
CA GLY A 150 22.54 3.97 1.17
C GLY A 150 21.05 4.07 0.91
N SER A 151 20.52 3.28 -0.04
CA SER A 151 19.08 3.12 -0.26
C SER A 151 18.38 2.46 0.92
N ALA A 152 19.04 1.54 1.64
CA ALA A 152 18.45 0.81 2.76
C ALA A 152 17.96 1.72 3.91
N LEU A 153 18.76 2.72 4.29
CA LEU A 153 18.39 3.67 5.34
C LEU A 153 17.23 4.57 4.91
N VAL A 154 17.23 4.99 3.65
CA VAL A 154 16.15 5.78 3.05
C VAL A 154 14.85 4.97 3.10
N MET A 155 14.90 3.68 2.73
CA MET A 155 13.74 2.78 2.82
C MET A 155 13.24 2.61 4.25
N ALA A 156 14.13 2.43 5.23
CA ALA A 156 13.74 2.34 6.63
C ALA A 156 13.02 3.63 7.11
N ILE A 157 13.54 4.81 6.73
CA ILE A 157 12.91 6.10 7.08
C ILE A 157 11.54 6.24 6.41
N ILE A 158 11.43 5.84 5.13
CA ILE A 158 10.19 5.80 4.38
C ILE A 158 9.13 4.91 5.05
N GLU A 159 9.56 3.73 5.53
CA GLU A 159 8.71 2.72 6.16
C GLU A 159 8.17 3.21 7.50
N THR A 160 8.88 4.11 8.20
CA THR A 160 8.36 4.74 9.43
C THR A 160 7.13 5.64 9.21
N GLY A 161 6.82 6.03 7.96
CA GLY A 161 5.71 6.94 7.66
C GLY A 161 5.93 8.40 8.06
N LYS A 162 7.13 8.75 8.54
CA LYS A 162 7.50 10.14 8.90
C LYS A 162 7.80 11.02 7.68
N ILE A 163 8.21 10.41 6.58
CA ILE A 163 8.56 11.08 5.32
C ILE A 163 7.61 10.63 4.22
N ASP A 164 7.07 11.60 3.50
CA ASP A 164 6.12 11.41 2.41
C ASP A 164 6.68 11.80 1.04
N ALA A 165 7.78 12.57 0.98
CA ALA A 165 8.44 12.91 -0.29
C ALA A 165 9.94 13.08 -0.12
N ILE A 166 10.68 12.87 -1.21
CA ILE A 166 12.14 12.88 -1.20
C ILE A 166 12.66 13.80 -2.30
N VAL A 167 13.54 14.71 -1.93
CA VAL A 167 14.47 15.37 -2.84
C VAL A 167 15.79 14.62 -2.73
N GLY A 168 16.13 13.84 -3.75
CA GLY A 168 17.29 12.95 -3.75
C GLY A 168 18.39 13.44 -4.68
N VAL A 169 19.62 13.52 -4.19
CA VAL A 169 20.80 13.79 -5.01
C VAL A 169 21.66 12.53 -5.01
N SER A 170 21.95 11.97 -6.19
CA SER A 170 22.80 10.78 -6.28
C SER A 170 23.32 10.56 -7.70
N CYS A 171 24.27 9.65 -7.87
CA CYS A 171 24.75 9.27 -9.20
C CYS A 171 23.66 8.48 -9.94
N LEU A 172 23.72 8.55 -11.28
CA LEU A 172 22.68 7.99 -12.15
C LEU A 172 22.42 6.49 -11.88
N SER A 173 23.49 5.71 -11.70
CA SER A 173 23.43 4.27 -11.42
C SER A 173 22.82 3.89 -10.06
N VAL A 174 22.84 4.80 -9.08
CA VAL A 174 22.16 4.61 -7.78
C VAL A 174 20.69 5.03 -7.88
N LEU A 175 20.38 6.11 -8.60
CA LEU A 175 19.01 6.57 -8.83
C LEU A 175 18.19 5.51 -9.58
N GLU A 176 18.77 4.88 -10.61
CA GLU A 176 18.13 3.78 -11.35
C GLU A 176 17.71 2.62 -10.44
N LYS A 177 18.58 2.25 -9.49
CA LYS A 177 18.32 1.16 -8.54
C LYS A 177 17.29 1.54 -7.48
N ALA A 178 17.11 2.83 -7.22
CA ALA A 178 16.13 3.31 -6.25
C ALA A 178 14.70 3.33 -6.82
N PHE A 179 14.52 3.43 -8.14
CA PHE A 179 13.20 3.57 -8.76
C PHE A 179 12.20 2.46 -8.41
N PRO A 180 12.52 1.16 -8.50
CA PRO A 180 11.54 0.11 -8.19
C PRO A 180 10.98 0.24 -6.77
N TYR A 181 11.83 0.66 -5.83
CA TYR A 181 11.44 0.86 -4.44
C TYR A 181 10.54 2.10 -4.27
N MET A 182 10.89 3.22 -4.90
CA MET A 182 10.07 4.44 -4.86
C MET A 182 8.73 4.25 -5.56
N GLU A 183 8.72 3.50 -6.66
CA GLU A 183 7.53 3.13 -7.42
C GLU A 183 6.61 2.23 -6.59
N ALA A 184 7.16 1.18 -5.99
CA ALA A 184 6.41 0.25 -5.14
C ALA A 184 5.80 0.94 -3.91
N ALA A 185 6.55 1.87 -3.31
CA ALA A 185 6.08 2.64 -2.15
C ALA A 185 5.23 3.86 -2.52
N ALA A 186 5.12 4.20 -3.81
CA ALA A 186 4.43 5.37 -4.37
C ALA A 186 4.86 6.70 -3.72
N ILE A 187 6.16 6.92 -3.62
CA ILE A 187 6.73 8.10 -2.94
C ILE A 187 7.12 9.16 -3.96
N PRO A 188 6.56 10.39 -3.84
CA PRO A 188 7.02 11.54 -4.59
C PRO A 188 8.53 11.75 -4.47
N GLY A 189 9.22 11.57 -5.59
CA GLY A 189 10.66 11.65 -5.67
C GLY A 189 11.09 12.63 -6.75
N VAL A 190 11.77 13.70 -6.35
CA VAL A 190 12.53 14.54 -7.29
C VAL A 190 14.00 14.18 -7.13
N ALA A 191 14.56 13.56 -8.16
CA ALA A 191 15.94 13.16 -8.21
C ALA A 191 16.77 14.14 -9.06
N ILE A 192 17.92 14.57 -8.53
CA ILE A 192 18.91 15.41 -9.20
C ILE A 192 20.18 14.57 -9.42
N PRO A 193 20.51 14.20 -10.67
CA PRO A 193 21.71 13.42 -10.98
C PRO A 193 22.99 14.18 -10.68
N LEU A 194 23.95 13.49 -10.05
CA LEU A 194 25.35 13.93 -10.01
C LEU A 194 25.97 13.90 -11.42
N LEU A 195 26.88 14.84 -11.69
CA LEU A 195 27.59 14.93 -12.96
C LEU A 195 28.74 13.93 -13.07
N GLN A 196 29.23 13.39 -11.95
CA GLN A 196 30.27 12.35 -11.89
C GLN A 196 29.82 11.20 -10.98
N ASP A 197 30.41 10.03 -11.17
CA ASP A 197 30.09 8.79 -10.46
C ASP A 197 31.30 8.16 -9.71
N ASP A 198 32.45 8.83 -9.69
CA ASP A 198 33.68 8.36 -9.04
C ASP A 198 33.75 8.66 -7.53
N CYS A 199 32.62 9.06 -6.94
CA CYS A 199 32.40 9.27 -5.51
C CYS A 199 33.39 10.20 -4.78
N LYS A 200 34.12 11.05 -5.51
CA LYS A 200 35.07 12.00 -4.94
C LYS A 200 34.92 13.38 -5.56
N ASP A 201 34.72 14.40 -4.73
CA ASP A 201 34.66 15.81 -5.14
C ASP A 201 33.74 16.00 -6.36
N VAL A 202 32.56 15.38 -6.32
CA VAL A 202 31.62 15.37 -7.45
C VAL A 202 30.80 16.66 -7.47
N THR A 203 30.24 16.97 -8.62
CA THR A 203 29.45 18.18 -8.88
C THR A 203 28.03 17.84 -9.27
N VAL A 204 27.14 18.82 -9.13
CA VAL A 204 25.71 18.72 -9.40
C VAL A 204 25.20 20.08 -9.86
N ASP A 205 24.11 20.13 -10.62
CA ASP A 205 23.40 21.38 -10.89
C ASP A 205 22.68 21.85 -9.62
N VAL A 206 23.42 22.53 -8.75
CA VAL A 206 22.97 22.93 -7.39
C VAL A 206 21.65 23.73 -7.43
N ASP A 207 21.48 24.60 -8.43
CA ASP A 207 20.26 25.38 -8.63
C ASP A 207 18.99 24.50 -8.75
N TRP A 208 19.11 23.28 -9.27
CA TRP A 208 17.99 22.34 -9.39
C TRP A 208 17.57 21.78 -8.03
N ILE A 209 18.53 21.60 -7.12
CA ILE A 209 18.26 21.20 -5.74
C ILE A 209 17.51 22.34 -5.02
N TRP A 210 17.98 23.58 -5.19
CA TRP A 210 17.30 24.76 -4.63
C TRP A 210 15.87 24.91 -5.15
N GLU A 211 15.65 24.74 -6.46
CA GLU A 211 14.31 24.73 -7.04
C GLU A 211 13.45 23.64 -6.41
N ALA A 212 13.96 22.41 -6.30
CA ALA A 212 13.24 21.27 -5.73
C ALA A 212 12.88 21.47 -4.24
N LEU A 213 13.80 22.04 -3.45
CA LEU A 213 13.57 22.37 -2.04
C LEU A 213 12.45 23.39 -1.86
N HIS A 214 12.34 24.34 -2.78
CA HIS A 214 11.35 25.42 -2.72
C HIS A 214 10.03 25.10 -3.41
N LEU A 215 9.88 23.91 -3.98
CA LEU A 215 8.64 23.51 -4.64
C LEU A 215 7.47 23.61 -3.67
N THR A 216 6.48 24.41 -4.04
CA THR A 216 5.19 24.54 -3.38
C THR A 216 4.12 24.51 -4.45
N SER A 217 3.01 23.87 -4.15
CA SER A 217 1.83 23.84 -4.99
C SER A 217 0.62 24.17 -4.14
N ASP A 218 -0.39 24.75 -4.77
CA ASP A 218 -1.74 24.82 -4.19
C ASP A 218 -2.46 23.46 -4.25
N ASP A 219 -1.91 22.48 -4.99
CA ASP A 219 -2.33 21.06 -5.03
C ASP A 219 -2.12 20.41 -3.65
N ARG A 220 -3.10 19.63 -3.18
CA ARG A 220 -3.22 19.15 -1.78
C ARG A 220 -3.16 17.63 -1.61
N THR A 221 -2.70 16.92 -2.64
CA THR A 221 -2.55 15.46 -2.55
C THR A 221 -1.51 15.09 -1.49
N HIS A 222 -1.88 14.14 -0.64
CA HIS A 222 -1.08 13.77 0.53
C HIS A 222 -1.03 12.25 0.68
N ARG A 223 -0.04 11.77 1.43
CA ARG A 223 0.09 10.37 1.83
C ARG A 223 -0.64 10.17 3.16
N LEU A 224 -1.53 9.18 3.21
CA LEU A 224 -2.22 8.84 4.45
C LEU A 224 -1.31 8.03 5.39
N ASP A 225 -1.31 8.40 6.67
CA ASP A 225 -0.83 7.56 7.77
C ASP A 225 -1.80 6.40 7.97
N LEU A 226 -1.47 5.25 7.35
CA LEU A 226 -2.31 4.06 7.39
C LEU A 226 -2.27 3.36 8.74
N ASP A 227 -1.18 3.47 9.49
CA ASP A 227 -1.03 2.81 10.78
C ASP A 227 -1.78 3.58 11.86
N GLY A 228 -1.61 4.90 11.91
CA GLY A 228 -2.40 5.76 12.79
C GLY A 228 -3.91 5.67 12.53
N LEU A 229 -4.32 5.64 11.25
CA LEU A 229 -5.74 5.46 10.91
C LEU A 229 -6.26 4.06 11.28
N ARG A 230 -5.44 3.01 11.14
CA ARG A 230 -5.83 1.66 11.56
C ARG A 230 -6.03 1.59 13.07
N GLU A 231 -5.13 2.19 13.85
CA GLU A 231 -5.31 2.32 15.30
C GLU A 231 -6.56 3.11 15.66
N GLU A 232 -6.83 4.22 14.96
CA GLU A 232 -8.04 5.01 15.14
C GLU A 232 -9.30 4.16 14.92
N VAL A 233 -9.36 3.41 13.82
CA VAL A 233 -10.48 2.52 13.48
C VAL A 233 -10.68 1.43 14.52
N GLN A 234 -9.60 0.84 15.04
CA GLN A 234 -9.70 -0.18 16.09
C GLN A 234 -10.38 0.37 17.37
N ARG A 235 -10.13 1.64 17.70
CA ARG A 235 -10.75 2.30 18.87
C ARG A 235 -12.25 2.52 18.70
N TRP A 236 -12.80 2.49 17.47
CA TRP A 236 -14.25 2.63 17.25
C TRP A 236 -15.05 1.42 17.76
N PHE A 237 -14.38 0.29 18.00
CA PHE A 237 -15.01 -0.96 18.44
C PHE A 237 -14.90 -1.19 19.95
N THR A 238 -14.46 -0.20 20.74
CA THR A 238 -14.61 -0.30 22.20
C THR A 238 -16.08 -0.15 22.60
N PRO A 239 -16.52 -0.73 23.73
CA PRO A 239 -17.91 -0.62 24.18
C PRO A 239 -18.41 0.83 24.25
N GLU A 240 -17.57 1.74 24.74
CA GLU A 240 -17.91 3.16 24.89
C GLU A 240 -18.06 3.85 23.52
N ALA A 241 -17.16 3.57 22.58
CA ALA A 241 -17.21 4.13 21.24
C ALA A 241 -18.41 3.59 20.43
N LEU A 242 -18.73 2.30 20.58
CA LEU A 242 -19.92 1.71 19.95
C LEU A 242 -21.21 2.32 20.51
N GLU A 243 -21.27 2.64 21.80
CA GLU A 243 -22.42 3.37 22.37
C GLU A 243 -22.55 4.79 21.80
N GLU A 244 -21.44 5.51 21.61
CA GLU A 244 -21.43 6.82 20.96
C GLU A 244 -21.89 6.74 19.49
N ILE A 245 -21.36 5.78 18.73
CA ILE A 245 -21.60 5.65 17.29
C ILE A 245 -23.01 5.14 17.00
N MET A 246 -23.42 4.07 17.68
CA MET A 246 -24.69 3.36 17.41
C MET A 246 -25.86 3.88 18.25
N GLY A 247 -25.61 4.67 19.30
CA GLY A 247 -26.59 5.11 20.29
C GLY A 247 -26.73 4.12 21.47
N PRO A 248 -27.54 4.43 22.50
CA PRO A 248 -27.68 3.58 23.68
C PRO A 248 -28.27 2.21 23.34
N ALA A 249 -27.81 1.15 24.02
CA ALA A 249 -28.31 -0.19 23.77
C ALA A 249 -29.76 -0.37 24.22
N ALA A 250 -30.65 -0.80 23.33
CA ALA A 250 -32.09 -0.88 23.60
C ALA A 250 -32.51 -2.09 24.45
N SER A 251 -31.72 -3.18 24.42
CA SER A 251 -32.05 -4.46 25.06
C SER A 251 -30.81 -5.30 25.38
N ASP A 252 -31.00 -6.44 26.04
CA ASP A 252 -29.93 -7.43 26.23
C ASP A 252 -29.45 -8.04 24.91
N THR A 253 -30.33 -8.17 23.92
CA THR A 253 -29.96 -8.65 22.58
C THR A 253 -29.04 -7.66 21.87
N ASP A 254 -29.34 -6.35 21.97
CA ASP A 254 -28.50 -5.30 21.41
C ASP A 254 -27.11 -5.27 22.08
N ARG A 255 -27.07 -5.43 23.42
CA ARG A 255 -25.81 -5.59 24.16
C ARG A 255 -24.97 -6.78 23.68
N GLN A 256 -25.60 -7.93 23.43
CA GLN A 256 -24.91 -9.13 22.93
C GLN A 256 -24.38 -8.92 21.50
N ALA A 257 -25.17 -8.33 20.60
CA ALA A 257 -24.74 -8.02 19.24
C ALA A 257 -23.54 -7.07 19.21
N ARG A 258 -23.54 -6.05 20.07
CA ARG A 258 -22.40 -5.12 20.21
C ARG A 258 -21.18 -5.77 20.82
N ALA A 259 -21.37 -6.67 21.79
CA ALA A 259 -20.26 -7.45 22.34
C ALA A 259 -19.62 -8.34 21.26
N TRP A 260 -20.43 -8.97 20.40
CA TRP A 260 -19.93 -9.72 19.24
C TRP A 260 -19.20 -8.82 18.23
N LEU A 261 -19.76 -7.64 17.94
CA LEU A 261 -19.14 -6.65 17.06
C LEU A 261 -17.77 -6.18 17.60
N ALA A 262 -17.67 -5.99 18.92
CA ALA A 262 -16.45 -5.59 19.63
C ALA A 262 -15.37 -6.69 19.70
N LYS A 263 -15.74 -7.99 19.61
CA LYS A 263 -14.76 -9.09 19.60
C LYS A 263 -13.72 -8.90 18.49
N GLU A 264 -12.47 -9.25 18.78
CA GLU A 264 -11.28 -8.99 17.96
C GLU A 264 -11.41 -9.36 16.47
N GLY A 265 -10.63 -8.68 15.64
CA GLY A 265 -10.57 -8.88 14.19
C GLY A 265 -9.59 -7.92 13.53
N LYS A 266 -9.17 -8.23 12.29
CA LYS A 266 -8.21 -7.38 11.54
C LYS A 266 -8.78 -6.00 11.17
N ARG A 267 -10.11 -5.85 11.18
CA ARG A 267 -10.89 -4.62 10.85
C ARG A 267 -10.55 -3.99 9.51
N TRP A 268 -10.22 -4.80 8.52
CA TRP A 268 -9.87 -4.30 7.18
C TRP A 268 -11.01 -3.52 6.51
N ARG A 269 -12.25 -3.99 6.60
CA ARG A 269 -13.39 -3.38 5.90
C ARG A 269 -13.75 -1.97 6.41
N PRO A 270 -13.94 -1.73 7.73
CA PRO A 270 -14.14 -0.38 8.25
C PRO A 270 -12.91 0.52 8.00
N PHE A 271 -11.70 -0.04 8.07
CA PHE A 271 -10.48 0.68 7.77
C PHE A 271 -10.41 1.15 6.31
N LEU A 272 -10.76 0.29 5.35
CA LEU A 272 -10.81 0.64 3.93
C LEU A 272 -11.86 1.72 3.65
N THR A 273 -13.02 1.64 4.30
CA THR A 273 -14.06 2.67 4.22
C THR A 273 -13.51 4.04 4.65
N ALA A 274 -12.85 4.09 5.81
CA ALA A 274 -12.24 5.31 6.33
C ALA A 274 -11.09 5.82 5.46
N CYS A 275 -10.25 4.93 4.95
CA CYS A 275 -9.12 5.26 4.08
C CYS A 275 -9.59 5.97 2.82
N VAL A 276 -10.58 5.40 2.12
CA VAL A 276 -11.09 5.97 0.87
C VAL A 276 -11.69 7.34 1.11
N TRP A 277 -12.48 7.51 2.18
CA TRP A 277 -13.02 8.82 2.53
C TRP A 277 -11.90 9.83 2.82
N LYS A 278 -10.90 9.45 3.62
CA LYS A 278 -9.79 10.32 4.03
C LYS A 278 -8.91 10.73 2.84
N ALA A 279 -8.70 9.82 1.89
CA ALA A 279 -7.90 10.09 0.69
C ALA A 279 -8.50 11.18 -0.21
N ALA A 280 -9.82 11.34 -0.16
CA ALA A 280 -10.53 12.37 -0.92
C ALA A 280 -10.60 13.73 -0.20
N GLN A 281 -10.13 13.83 1.05
CA GLN A 281 -10.18 15.08 1.81
C GLN A 281 -9.03 16.00 1.45
N GLU A 282 -9.26 17.31 1.46
CA GLU A 282 -8.20 18.29 1.24
C GLU A 282 -7.21 18.38 2.42
N ASN A 283 -7.67 18.04 3.63
CA ASN A 283 -6.85 18.05 4.85
C ASN A 283 -6.50 16.61 5.29
N PRO A 284 -5.24 16.16 5.18
CA PRO A 284 -4.80 14.84 5.67
C PRO A 284 -5.10 14.58 7.15
N HIS A 285 -5.15 15.65 7.95
CA HIS A 285 -5.37 15.60 9.39
C HIS A 285 -6.83 15.84 9.77
N ALA A 286 -7.75 15.85 8.79
CA ALA A 286 -9.17 15.89 9.10
C ALA A 286 -9.53 14.71 10.02
N GLU A 287 -10.16 15.03 11.15
CA GLU A 287 -10.76 14.02 12.00
C GLU A 287 -11.86 13.30 11.22
N VAL A 288 -11.98 11.99 11.42
CA VAL A 288 -13.04 11.22 10.78
C VAL A 288 -14.37 11.59 11.44
N PRO A 289 -15.34 12.14 10.69
CA PRO A 289 -16.60 12.60 11.26
C PRO A 289 -17.51 11.42 11.61
N LEU A 290 -18.54 11.68 12.41
CA LEU A 290 -19.43 10.65 12.94
C LEU A 290 -20.17 9.89 11.83
N GLU A 291 -20.57 10.56 10.75
CA GLU A 291 -21.21 9.92 9.59
C GLU A 291 -20.33 8.83 8.95
N VAL A 292 -19.01 9.08 8.85
CA VAL A 292 -18.05 8.11 8.31
C VAL A 292 -17.84 6.96 9.29
N LYS A 293 -17.73 7.25 10.59
CA LYS A 293 -17.63 6.22 11.64
C LYS A 293 -18.85 5.30 11.62
N ARG A 294 -20.06 5.85 11.52
CA ARG A 294 -21.31 5.07 11.43
C ARG A 294 -21.32 4.19 10.19
N ALA A 295 -20.99 4.72 9.02
CA ALA A 295 -20.95 3.94 7.79
C ALA A 295 -19.90 2.81 7.86
N ALA A 296 -18.69 3.11 8.36
CA ALA A 296 -17.64 2.11 8.53
C ALA A 296 -18.01 1.01 9.54
N VAL A 297 -18.59 1.37 10.69
CA VAL A 297 -19.11 0.39 11.66
C VAL A 297 -20.25 -0.43 11.04
N GLY A 298 -21.12 0.18 10.24
CA GLY A 298 -22.18 -0.52 9.51
C GLY A 298 -21.64 -1.56 8.53
N VAL A 299 -20.53 -1.27 7.85
CA VAL A 299 -19.83 -2.26 7.00
C VAL A 299 -19.29 -3.43 7.83
N GLU A 300 -18.75 -3.17 9.03
CA GLU A 300 -18.28 -4.25 9.92
C GLU A 300 -19.45 -5.06 10.51
N CYS A 301 -20.62 -4.46 10.72
CA CYS A 301 -21.83 -5.20 11.11
C CYS A 301 -22.17 -6.28 10.09
N PHE A 302 -22.11 -5.98 8.78
CA PHE A 302 -22.33 -7.00 7.74
C PHE A 302 -21.30 -8.13 7.81
N HIS A 303 -20.03 -7.82 8.06
CA HIS A 303 -18.99 -8.83 8.20
C HIS A 303 -19.20 -9.72 9.42
N LYS A 304 -19.48 -9.13 10.58
CA LYS A 304 -19.73 -9.90 11.82
C LYS A 304 -21.03 -10.69 11.76
N ALA A 305 -22.03 -10.22 11.02
CA ALA A 305 -23.23 -10.98 10.71
C ALA A 305 -22.91 -12.19 9.82
N SER A 306 -22.13 -12.01 8.76
CA SER A 306 -21.75 -13.13 7.88
C SER A 306 -21.01 -14.20 8.67
N LEU A 307 -20.02 -13.82 9.50
CA LEU A 307 -19.30 -14.78 10.33
C LEU A 307 -20.21 -15.56 11.28
N ALA A 308 -21.20 -14.89 11.88
CA ALA A 308 -22.14 -15.57 12.78
C ALA A 308 -22.99 -16.62 12.04
N HIS A 309 -23.31 -16.39 10.77
CA HIS A 309 -24.05 -17.33 9.93
C HIS A 309 -23.13 -18.41 9.34
N ASP A 310 -21.97 -18.03 8.81
CA ASP A 310 -20.96 -18.92 8.26
C ASP A 310 -20.51 -19.96 9.31
N ASP A 311 -20.26 -19.54 10.56
CA ASP A 311 -19.89 -20.44 11.65
C ASP A 311 -20.96 -21.53 11.91
N ILE A 312 -22.24 -21.21 11.68
CA ILE A 312 -23.35 -22.18 11.81
C ILE A 312 -23.43 -23.08 10.58
N GLU A 313 -23.23 -22.51 9.39
CA GLU A 313 -23.28 -23.23 8.12
C GLU A 313 -22.14 -24.25 7.99
N ASP A 314 -20.97 -23.91 8.54
CA ASP A 314 -19.75 -24.73 8.52
C ASP A 314 -19.59 -25.66 9.75
N ASP A 315 -20.44 -25.51 10.78
CA ASP A 315 -20.36 -26.23 12.06
C ASP A 315 -19.03 -25.96 12.81
N ASP A 316 -18.55 -24.71 12.77
CA ASP A 316 -17.27 -24.29 13.35
C ASP A 316 -17.35 -24.15 14.88
N ASP A 317 -16.56 -24.95 15.62
CA ASP A 317 -16.51 -24.86 17.09
C ASP A 317 -15.82 -23.58 17.59
N LEU A 318 -14.81 -23.10 16.86
CA LEU A 318 -13.91 -22.03 17.27
C LEU A 318 -13.70 -20.98 16.16
N ARG A 319 -13.64 -19.70 16.55
CA ARG A 319 -13.17 -18.60 15.72
C ARG A 319 -12.23 -17.71 16.50
N TYR A 320 -11.06 -17.42 15.92
CA TYR A 320 -9.97 -16.67 16.57
C TYR A 320 -9.58 -17.25 17.95
N GLY A 321 -9.60 -18.58 18.07
CA GLY A 321 -9.30 -19.29 19.33
C GLY A 321 -10.37 -19.17 20.41
N GLN A 322 -11.55 -18.63 20.10
CA GLN A 322 -12.69 -18.52 21.02
C GLN A 322 -13.89 -19.32 20.50
N ALA A 323 -14.77 -19.75 21.40
CA ALA A 323 -16.03 -20.40 21.01
C ALA A 323 -16.85 -19.49 20.08
N THR A 324 -17.40 -20.08 19.02
CA THR A 324 -18.34 -19.39 18.11
C THR A 324 -19.66 -19.09 18.82
N LEU A 325 -20.44 -18.15 18.29
CA LEU A 325 -21.69 -17.72 18.93
C LEU A 325 -22.69 -18.85 19.14
N HIS A 326 -22.76 -19.79 18.20
CA HIS A 326 -23.72 -20.89 18.26
C HIS A 326 -23.31 -21.97 19.27
N ILE A 327 -22.02 -22.13 19.52
CA ILE A 327 -21.50 -22.96 20.62
C ILE A 327 -21.75 -22.28 21.97
N GLU A 328 -21.53 -20.97 22.07
CA GLU A 328 -21.66 -20.22 23.32
C GLU A 328 -23.12 -20.02 23.75
N HIS A 329 -24.01 -19.71 22.80
CA HIS A 329 -25.38 -19.26 23.07
C HIS A 329 -26.47 -20.09 22.38
N GLY A 330 -26.09 -21.07 21.57
CA GLY A 330 -27.00 -21.88 20.77
C GLY A 330 -27.37 -21.24 19.43
N VAL A 331 -27.64 -22.09 18.44
CA VAL A 331 -28.02 -21.70 17.07
C VAL A 331 -29.14 -20.65 17.00
N PRO A 332 -30.26 -20.75 17.77
CA PRO A 332 -31.33 -19.75 17.67
C PRO A 332 -30.90 -18.33 18.06
N VAL A 333 -29.99 -18.19 19.03
CA VAL A 333 -29.48 -16.89 19.47
C VAL A 333 -28.49 -16.35 18.43
N ALA A 334 -27.56 -17.19 17.98
CA ALA A 334 -26.54 -16.80 16.99
C ALA A 334 -27.17 -16.29 15.67
N LEU A 335 -28.19 -17.00 15.15
CA LEU A 335 -28.96 -16.55 13.98
C LEU A 335 -29.60 -15.19 14.20
N ASN A 336 -30.30 -15.01 15.33
CA ASN A 336 -30.97 -13.74 15.62
C ASN A 336 -29.98 -12.57 15.82
N LEU A 337 -28.78 -12.83 16.37
CA LEU A 337 -27.75 -11.80 16.51
C LEU A 337 -27.16 -11.42 15.15
N GLY A 338 -26.97 -12.38 14.24
CA GLY A 338 -26.56 -12.10 12.86
C GLY A 338 -27.59 -11.25 12.12
N ASP A 339 -28.87 -11.63 12.20
CA ASP A 339 -29.98 -10.86 11.60
C ASP A 339 -30.08 -9.43 12.15
N LEU A 340 -29.90 -9.25 13.47
CA LEU A 340 -29.88 -7.92 14.08
C LEU A 340 -28.72 -7.07 13.54
N LEU A 341 -27.52 -7.65 13.40
CA LEU A 341 -26.37 -6.95 12.85
C LEU A 341 -26.54 -6.58 11.37
N LEU A 342 -27.21 -7.40 10.56
CA LEU A 342 -27.59 -7.02 9.20
C LEU A 342 -28.49 -5.77 9.21
N GLY A 343 -29.50 -5.74 10.09
CA GLY A 343 -30.39 -4.60 10.27
C GLY A 343 -29.64 -3.34 10.72
N GLU A 344 -28.77 -3.46 11.72
CA GLU A 344 -27.94 -2.36 12.21
C GLU A 344 -26.97 -1.84 11.14
N GLY A 345 -26.38 -2.72 10.31
CA GLY A 345 -25.52 -2.32 9.21
C GLY A 345 -26.24 -1.40 8.22
N TYR A 346 -27.46 -1.76 7.81
CA TYR A 346 -28.28 -0.91 6.94
C TYR A 346 -28.69 0.39 7.62
N ARG A 347 -29.12 0.32 8.88
CA ARG A 347 -29.53 1.49 9.66
C ARG A 347 -28.40 2.50 9.79
N LEU A 348 -27.20 2.05 10.17
CA LEU A 348 -26.03 2.91 10.36
C LEU A 348 -25.59 3.61 9.08
N ILE A 349 -25.74 2.96 7.91
CA ILE A 349 -25.44 3.58 6.62
C ILE A 349 -26.54 4.59 6.23
N ALA A 350 -27.80 4.16 6.26
CA ALA A 350 -28.93 4.98 5.82
C ALA A 350 -29.17 6.20 6.72
N GLU A 351 -28.91 6.06 8.02
CA GLU A 351 -29.07 7.09 9.06
C GLU A 351 -27.71 7.65 9.53
N SER A 352 -26.66 7.49 8.71
CA SER A 352 -25.29 7.95 9.03
C SER A 352 -25.24 9.44 9.37
N GLY A 353 -26.07 10.26 8.72
CA GLY A 353 -26.03 11.73 8.76
C GLY A 353 -25.42 12.36 7.50
N ALA A 354 -24.99 11.53 6.54
CA ALA A 354 -24.54 11.97 5.22
C ALA A 354 -25.70 12.56 4.39
N ASP A 355 -25.36 13.26 3.30
CA ASP A 355 -26.37 13.78 2.37
C ASP A 355 -27.25 12.66 1.81
N ALA A 356 -28.54 12.96 1.58
CA ALA A 356 -29.53 11.94 1.19
C ALA A 356 -29.13 11.15 -0.06
N SER A 357 -28.47 11.79 -1.03
CA SER A 357 -27.95 11.11 -2.22
C SER A 357 -26.77 10.18 -1.91
N GLN A 358 -25.87 10.58 -1.00
CA GLN A 358 -24.76 9.75 -0.56
C GLN A 358 -25.26 8.55 0.25
N ALA A 359 -26.16 8.78 1.20
CA ALA A 359 -26.80 7.72 1.99
C ALA A 359 -27.48 6.70 1.09
N LEU A 360 -28.26 7.15 0.10
CA LEU A 360 -28.89 6.27 -0.88
C LEU A 360 -27.87 5.45 -1.68
N ALA A 361 -26.82 6.09 -2.20
CA ALA A 361 -25.78 5.41 -2.97
C ALA A 361 -25.04 4.35 -2.14
N MET A 362 -24.66 4.68 -0.89
CA MET A 362 -24.05 3.73 0.04
C MET A 362 -24.97 2.55 0.34
N THR A 363 -26.25 2.82 0.63
CA THR A 363 -27.23 1.76 0.91
C THR A 363 -27.42 0.86 -0.32
N GLN A 364 -27.47 1.42 -1.53
CA GLN A 364 -27.55 0.64 -2.77
C GLN A 364 -26.31 -0.25 -2.96
N ALA A 365 -25.11 0.28 -2.71
CA ALA A 365 -23.88 -0.51 -2.75
C ALA A 365 -23.91 -1.66 -1.73
N ALA A 366 -24.31 -1.39 -0.48
CA ALA A 366 -24.45 -2.40 0.56
C ALA A 366 -25.49 -3.48 0.22
N ILE A 367 -26.63 -3.11 -0.35
CA ILE A 367 -27.67 -4.07 -0.80
C ILE A 367 -27.12 -4.96 -1.93
N ALA A 368 -26.48 -4.36 -2.94
CA ALA A 368 -25.93 -5.09 -4.07
C ALA A 368 -24.84 -6.09 -3.64
N GLY A 369 -23.95 -5.64 -2.74
CA GLY A 369 -22.89 -6.48 -2.19
C GLY A 369 -23.43 -7.62 -1.33
N HIS A 370 -24.35 -7.34 -0.40
CA HIS A 370 -24.98 -8.36 0.43
C HIS A 370 -25.69 -9.42 -0.42
N ARG A 371 -26.47 -9.00 -1.43
CA ARG A 371 -27.15 -9.93 -2.33
C ARG A 371 -26.16 -10.83 -3.08
N THR A 372 -25.06 -10.25 -3.59
CA THR A 372 -24.04 -11.00 -4.33
C THR A 372 -23.35 -12.03 -3.42
N LEU A 373 -23.01 -11.63 -2.20
CA LEU A 373 -22.40 -12.50 -1.20
C LEU A 373 -23.31 -13.70 -0.85
N CYS A 374 -24.59 -13.45 -0.58
CA CYS A 374 -25.54 -14.54 -0.29
C CYS A 374 -25.73 -15.49 -1.48
N LEU A 375 -25.70 -14.98 -2.72
CA LEU A 375 -25.75 -15.84 -3.91
C LEU A 375 -24.48 -16.69 -4.06
N GLY A 376 -23.31 -16.12 -3.77
CA GLY A 376 -22.03 -16.82 -3.75
C GLY A 376 -22.00 -17.92 -2.68
N GLN A 377 -22.35 -17.59 -1.44
CA GLN A 377 -22.43 -18.55 -0.33
C GLN A 377 -23.45 -19.65 -0.63
N GLY A 378 -24.62 -19.30 -1.15
CA GLY A 378 -25.61 -20.28 -1.57
C GLY A 378 -25.12 -21.21 -2.69
N ALA A 379 -24.29 -20.73 -3.61
CA ALA A 379 -23.70 -21.57 -4.66
C ALA A 379 -22.72 -22.60 -4.05
N GLU A 380 -21.93 -22.19 -3.06
CA GLU A 380 -21.03 -23.07 -2.31
C GLU A 380 -21.81 -24.13 -1.51
N LEU A 381 -22.82 -23.73 -0.73
CA LEU A 381 -23.66 -24.66 0.04
C LEU A 381 -24.40 -25.68 -0.84
N ASN A 382 -24.89 -25.24 -2.00
CA ASN A 382 -25.50 -26.14 -2.99
C ASN A 382 -24.47 -27.14 -3.54
N TRP A 383 -23.23 -26.69 -3.76
CA TRP A 383 -22.13 -27.55 -4.19
C TRP A 383 -21.75 -28.55 -3.09
N THR A 384 -21.66 -28.12 -1.83
CA THR A 384 -21.37 -28.98 -0.68
C THR A 384 -22.42 -30.09 -0.49
N SER A 385 -23.66 -29.81 -0.88
CA SER A 385 -24.76 -30.80 -0.85
C SER A 385 -24.68 -31.85 -1.96
N ASP A 386 -24.03 -31.55 -3.09
CA ASP A 386 -23.79 -32.47 -4.22
C ASP A 386 -22.39 -32.22 -4.85
N PRO A 387 -21.30 -32.64 -4.17
CA PRO A 387 -19.95 -32.28 -4.57
C PRO A 387 -19.58 -32.84 -5.93
N ARG A 388 -19.13 -31.95 -6.82
CA ARG A 388 -18.70 -32.28 -8.18
C ARG A 388 -17.40 -31.58 -8.55
N PRO A 389 -16.55 -32.17 -9.39
CA PRO A 389 -15.33 -31.51 -9.85
C PRO A 389 -15.67 -30.18 -10.55
N LEU A 390 -14.95 -29.12 -10.17
CA LEU A 390 -15.03 -27.82 -10.81
C LEU A 390 -13.75 -27.57 -11.63
N ASP A 391 -13.86 -26.77 -12.68
CA ASP A 391 -12.68 -26.24 -13.38
C ASP A 391 -12.22 -24.94 -12.72
N THR A 392 -11.02 -24.48 -13.11
CA THR A 392 -10.43 -23.26 -12.55
C THR A 392 -11.36 -22.06 -12.67
N LEU A 393 -12.04 -21.88 -13.81
CA LEU A 393 -12.91 -20.73 -14.04
C LEU A 393 -14.16 -20.75 -13.15
N ALA A 394 -14.74 -21.92 -12.90
CA ALA A 394 -15.88 -22.06 -12.02
C ALA A 394 -15.53 -21.71 -10.57
N VAL A 395 -14.36 -22.12 -10.07
CA VAL A 395 -13.90 -21.76 -8.72
C VAL A 395 -13.62 -20.25 -8.61
N LEU A 396 -12.97 -19.65 -9.61
CA LEU A 396 -12.73 -18.21 -9.63
C LEU A 396 -14.04 -17.40 -9.64
N ASP A 397 -15.10 -17.89 -10.30
CA ASP A 397 -16.42 -17.23 -10.27
C ASP A 397 -17.11 -17.33 -8.90
N ILE A 398 -16.82 -18.38 -8.11
CA ILE A 398 -17.24 -18.47 -6.70
C ILE A 398 -16.49 -17.40 -5.88
N PHE A 399 -15.17 -17.28 -6.03
CA PHE A 399 -14.37 -16.27 -5.32
C PHE A 399 -14.85 -14.85 -5.62
N ARG A 400 -15.14 -14.58 -6.90
CA ARG A 400 -15.68 -13.32 -7.40
C ARG A 400 -17.02 -12.94 -6.74
N GLN A 401 -17.85 -13.92 -6.38
CA GLN A 401 -19.18 -13.69 -5.80
C GLN A 401 -19.19 -13.73 -4.27
N LYS A 402 -18.31 -14.49 -3.63
CA LYS A 402 -18.27 -14.63 -2.17
C LYS A 402 -17.39 -13.56 -1.50
N THR A 403 -16.18 -13.36 -2.02
CA THR A 403 -15.14 -12.59 -1.31
C THR A 403 -15.05 -11.15 -1.81
N SER A 404 -15.03 -10.95 -3.13
CA SER A 404 -14.88 -9.61 -3.74
C SER A 404 -15.96 -8.58 -3.34
N PRO A 405 -17.27 -8.93 -3.19
CA PRO A 405 -18.29 -7.95 -2.86
C PRO A 405 -18.08 -7.26 -1.52
N ALA A 406 -17.43 -7.93 -0.55
CA ALA A 406 -17.19 -7.34 0.76
C ALA A 406 -16.13 -6.22 0.72
N PHE A 407 -15.11 -6.37 -0.14
CA PHE A 407 -14.14 -5.30 -0.42
C PHE A 407 -14.80 -4.15 -1.20
N ASP A 408 -15.61 -4.49 -2.20
CA ASP A 408 -16.32 -3.52 -3.03
C ASP A 408 -17.26 -2.64 -2.20
N VAL A 409 -18.05 -3.23 -1.29
CA VAL A 409 -18.91 -2.47 -0.37
C VAL A 409 -18.10 -1.52 0.50
N ALA A 410 -17.02 -1.99 1.13
CA ALA A 410 -16.20 -1.15 2.00
C ALA A 410 -15.64 0.07 1.24
N LEU A 411 -15.10 -0.15 0.04
CA LEU A 411 -14.49 0.91 -0.76
C LEU A 411 -15.55 1.86 -1.34
N ARG A 412 -16.66 1.33 -1.87
CA ARG A 412 -17.76 2.14 -2.42
C ARG A 412 -18.44 2.98 -1.36
N VAL A 413 -18.64 2.46 -0.15
CA VAL A 413 -19.25 3.23 0.95
C VAL A 413 -18.38 4.45 1.27
N GLY A 414 -17.06 4.27 1.41
CA GLY A 414 -16.12 5.37 1.62
C GLY A 414 -16.10 6.36 0.44
N ALA A 415 -16.13 5.86 -0.79
CA ALA A 415 -16.12 6.68 -2.00
C ALA A 415 -17.40 7.51 -2.16
N CYS A 416 -18.56 6.93 -1.85
CA CYS A 416 -19.84 7.63 -1.90
C CYS A 416 -19.89 8.77 -0.86
N LEU A 417 -19.37 8.54 0.36
CA LEU A 417 -19.22 9.59 1.37
C LEU A 417 -18.28 10.71 0.94
N ALA A 418 -17.24 10.38 0.18
CA ALA A 418 -16.32 11.34 -0.40
C ALA A 418 -16.91 12.10 -1.62
N GLY A 419 -18.09 11.71 -2.10
CA GLY A 419 -18.68 12.31 -3.31
C GLY A 419 -17.99 11.88 -4.61
N ALA A 420 -17.40 10.67 -4.64
CA ALA A 420 -16.79 10.12 -5.85
C ALA A 420 -17.80 9.98 -6.99
N ASP A 421 -17.32 10.16 -8.23
CA ASP A 421 -18.15 10.02 -9.43
C ASP A 421 -18.28 8.55 -9.89
N GLU A 422 -19.21 8.30 -10.83
CA GLU A 422 -19.45 6.97 -11.38
C GLU A 422 -18.21 6.35 -12.05
N ALA A 423 -17.30 7.18 -12.58
CA ALA A 423 -16.06 6.68 -13.18
C ALA A 423 -15.15 6.09 -12.10
N ALA A 424 -14.94 6.80 -11.00
CA ALA A 424 -14.19 6.30 -9.85
C ALA A 424 -14.84 5.06 -9.24
N LEU A 425 -16.17 5.05 -9.07
CA LEU A 425 -16.92 3.88 -8.59
C LEU A 425 -16.79 2.66 -9.53
N GLY A 426 -16.72 2.89 -10.85
CA GLY A 426 -16.46 1.85 -11.84
C GLY A 426 -15.08 1.22 -11.71
N VAL A 427 -14.05 2.04 -11.45
CA VAL A 427 -12.67 1.56 -11.21
C VAL A 427 -12.59 0.80 -9.88
N ILE A 428 -13.20 1.32 -8.81
CA ILE A 428 -13.26 0.65 -7.51
C ILE A 428 -13.89 -0.74 -7.63
N GLY A 429 -14.91 -0.91 -8.47
CA GLY A 429 -15.51 -2.22 -8.73
C GLY A 429 -14.53 -3.23 -9.30
N ARG A 430 -13.82 -2.87 -10.37
CA ARG A 430 -12.81 -3.74 -11.00
C ARG A 430 -11.63 -4.03 -10.08
N TYR A 431 -11.18 -3.00 -9.35
CA TYR A 431 -10.14 -3.15 -8.33
C TYR A 431 -10.55 -4.17 -7.26
N SER A 432 -11.76 -4.05 -6.72
CA SER A 432 -12.28 -4.91 -5.65
C SER A 432 -12.49 -6.34 -6.12
N GLU A 433 -12.93 -6.51 -7.36
CA GLU A 433 -13.06 -7.83 -8.01
C GLU A 433 -11.72 -8.56 -8.03
N ALA A 434 -10.71 -7.95 -8.64
CA ALA A 434 -9.37 -8.52 -8.78
C ALA A 434 -8.68 -8.73 -7.42
N LEU A 435 -8.79 -7.76 -6.50
CA LEU A 435 -8.24 -7.85 -5.15
C LEU A 435 -8.88 -9.02 -4.37
N GLY A 436 -10.20 -9.15 -4.41
CA GLY A 436 -10.92 -10.21 -3.70
C GLY A 436 -10.57 -11.61 -4.22
N ILE A 437 -10.41 -11.77 -5.54
CA ILE A 437 -9.95 -13.02 -6.13
C ILE A 437 -8.52 -13.32 -5.67
N ALA A 438 -7.58 -12.37 -5.80
CA ALA A 438 -6.20 -12.57 -5.36
C ALA A 438 -6.08 -12.90 -3.86
N TYR A 439 -6.93 -12.30 -3.03
CA TYR A 439 -7.00 -12.57 -1.60
C TYR A 439 -7.41 -14.03 -1.34
N GLN A 440 -8.47 -14.52 -1.99
CA GLN A 440 -8.93 -15.89 -1.80
C GLN A 440 -7.95 -16.92 -2.34
N ILE A 441 -7.26 -16.63 -3.45
CA ILE A 441 -6.18 -17.49 -3.95
C ILE A 441 -5.05 -17.63 -2.92
N ARG A 442 -4.72 -16.55 -2.19
CA ARG A 442 -3.72 -16.62 -1.12
C ARG A 442 -4.20 -17.56 -0.02
N ASP A 443 -5.40 -17.32 0.50
CA ASP A 443 -5.96 -18.08 1.62
C ASP A 443 -6.00 -19.58 1.25
N ASP A 444 -6.51 -19.96 0.07
CA ASP A 444 -6.48 -21.36 -0.42
C ASP A 444 -5.08 -21.97 -0.55
N VAL A 445 -4.07 -21.17 -0.88
CA VAL A 445 -2.66 -21.63 -0.99
C VAL A 445 -2.04 -21.78 0.39
N ASP A 446 -2.28 -20.83 1.28
CA ASP A 446 -1.78 -20.83 2.66
C ASP A 446 -2.36 -22.06 3.39
N ASP A 447 -3.68 -22.29 3.29
CA ASP A 447 -4.40 -23.42 3.89
C ASP A 447 -3.88 -24.79 3.39
N LEU A 448 -3.44 -24.87 2.12
CA LEU A 448 -2.83 -26.09 1.58
C LEU A 448 -1.41 -26.34 2.13
N THR A 449 -0.68 -25.30 2.48
CA THR A 449 0.73 -25.37 2.87
C THR A 449 0.98 -25.37 4.38
N ASP A 450 -0.03 -25.08 5.19
CA ASP A 450 0.09 -25.10 6.65
C ASP A 450 0.19 -26.55 7.17
N GLU A 451 1.30 -26.88 7.84
CA GLU A 451 1.60 -28.22 8.35
C GLU A 451 0.90 -28.50 9.70
N ASP A 452 0.42 -27.46 10.39
CA ASP A 452 -0.11 -27.51 11.77
C ASP A 452 -1.65 -27.65 11.86
N GLU A 453 -2.38 -27.50 10.75
CA GLU A 453 -3.85 -27.70 10.68
C GLU A 453 -4.22 -29.04 10.00
N PRO A 454 -5.37 -29.66 10.34
CA PRO A 454 -5.79 -30.92 9.72
C PRO A 454 -6.15 -30.72 8.24
N ASN A 455 -5.13 -30.76 7.39
CA ASN A 455 -5.12 -30.96 5.93
C ASN A 455 -6.44 -30.67 5.19
N ASP A 456 -6.47 -29.52 4.51
CA ASP A 456 -7.58 -28.98 3.72
C ASP A 456 -8.08 -29.89 2.56
N ILE A 457 -7.35 -30.97 2.23
CA ILE A 457 -7.88 -32.05 1.37
C ILE A 457 -9.17 -32.67 1.99
N ALA A 458 -9.38 -32.49 3.30
CA ALA A 458 -10.59 -32.91 4.02
C ALA A 458 -11.64 -31.79 4.20
N ALA A 459 -11.38 -30.54 3.83
CA ALA A 459 -12.30 -29.41 4.04
C ALA A 459 -13.49 -29.41 3.07
N MET A 460 -14.60 -28.77 3.46
CA MET A 460 -15.93 -28.81 2.79
C MET A 460 -16.04 -27.82 1.63
N ARG A 461 -14.94 -27.42 0.98
CA ARG A 461 -14.95 -26.23 0.12
C ARG A 461 -14.34 -26.47 -1.27
N PRO A 462 -14.84 -25.76 -2.31
CA PRO A 462 -14.26 -25.81 -3.63
C PRO A 462 -12.98 -24.96 -3.70
N THR A 463 -11.81 -25.61 -3.65
CA THR A 463 -10.52 -24.91 -3.61
C THR A 463 -9.85 -24.79 -4.99
N LEU A 464 -9.10 -23.70 -5.19
CA LEU A 464 -8.36 -23.46 -6.43
C LEU A 464 -7.29 -24.53 -6.73
N PRO A 465 -6.48 -24.99 -5.75
CA PRO A 465 -5.49 -26.04 -6.01
C PRO A 465 -6.10 -27.31 -6.61
N LEU A 466 -7.25 -27.76 -6.12
CA LEU A 466 -7.95 -28.93 -6.65
C LEU A 466 -8.50 -28.68 -8.07
N ALA A 467 -8.96 -27.47 -8.37
CA ALA A 467 -9.43 -27.11 -9.71
C ALA A 467 -8.29 -27.03 -10.73
N VAL A 468 -7.15 -26.45 -10.35
CA VAL A 468 -5.94 -26.43 -11.17
C VAL A 468 -5.45 -27.85 -11.44
N LEU A 469 -5.44 -28.72 -10.41
CA LEU A 469 -5.04 -30.11 -10.57
C LEU A 469 -6.02 -30.91 -11.45
N HIS A 470 -7.33 -30.67 -11.29
CA HIS A 470 -8.35 -31.28 -12.13
C HIS A 470 -8.17 -30.88 -13.61
N ASP A 471 -7.86 -29.61 -13.89
CA ASP A 471 -7.57 -29.15 -15.24
C ASP A 471 -6.32 -29.79 -15.85
N ARG A 472 -5.29 -30.04 -15.04
CA ARG A 472 -4.01 -30.63 -15.47
C ARG A 472 -4.09 -32.13 -15.72
N THR A 473 -4.96 -32.82 -14.99
CA THR A 473 -5.12 -34.28 -15.09
C THR A 473 -6.10 -34.70 -16.19
N LYS A 474 -6.74 -33.77 -16.92
CA LYS A 474 -7.73 -34.04 -17.99
C LYS A 474 -7.29 -35.12 -19.01
N ALA A 475 -6.01 -35.17 -19.36
CA ALA A 475 -5.46 -36.11 -20.33
C ALA A 475 -5.00 -37.46 -19.73
N LYS A 476 -5.04 -37.63 -18.40
CA LYS A 476 -4.59 -38.82 -17.68
C LYS A 476 -5.73 -39.39 -16.82
N PRO A 477 -6.52 -40.35 -17.33
CA PRO A 477 -7.77 -40.80 -16.70
C PRO A 477 -7.64 -41.31 -15.26
N ALA A 478 -6.54 -41.98 -14.92
CA ALA A 478 -6.33 -42.51 -13.57
C ALA A 478 -6.10 -41.40 -12.53
N GLU A 479 -5.22 -40.44 -12.85
CA GLU A 479 -4.97 -39.27 -11.99
C GLU A 479 -6.22 -38.39 -11.89
N ARG A 480 -6.93 -38.20 -13.01
CA ARG A 480 -8.20 -37.47 -13.02
C ARG A 480 -9.23 -38.12 -12.09
N ALA A 481 -9.41 -39.43 -12.17
CA ALA A 481 -10.36 -40.14 -11.30
C ALA A 481 -10.01 -39.97 -9.82
N LEU A 482 -8.72 -39.97 -9.47
CA LEU A 482 -8.26 -39.69 -8.11
C LEU A 482 -8.62 -38.26 -7.67
N VAL A 483 -8.39 -37.27 -8.53
CA VAL A 483 -8.78 -35.88 -8.24
C VAL A 483 -10.30 -35.78 -8.08
N GLU A 484 -11.10 -36.33 -8.99
CA GLU A 484 -12.57 -36.32 -8.89
C GLU A 484 -13.09 -37.02 -7.62
N LYS A 485 -12.37 -38.02 -7.12
CA LYS A 485 -12.63 -38.71 -5.86
C LYS A 485 -12.35 -37.82 -4.63
N SER A 486 -11.32 -36.98 -4.70
CA SER A 486 -11.01 -36.01 -3.64
C SER A 486 -12.12 -34.97 -3.47
N TRP A 487 -12.67 -34.45 -4.57
CA TRP A 487 -13.83 -33.53 -4.55
C TRP A 487 -15.07 -34.14 -3.87
N ARG A 488 -15.23 -35.47 -3.90
CA ARG A 488 -16.33 -36.20 -3.26
C ARG A 488 -16.00 -36.68 -1.85
N ARG A 489 -14.79 -36.43 -1.35
CA ARG A 489 -14.27 -36.90 -0.05
C ARG A 489 -14.26 -38.42 0.09
N GLU A 490 -14.02 -39.10 -1.02
CA GLU A 490 -14.01 -40.56 -1.06
C GLU A 490 -12.59 -41.13 -0.94
N CYS A 491 -11.55 -40.29 -0.91
CA CYS A 491 -10.14 -40.69 -0.89
C CYS A 491 -9.74 -41.41 0.41
N SER A 492 -8.96 -42.49 0.27
CA SER A 492 -8.23 -43.10 1.39
C SER A 492 -7.02 -42.26 1.80
N VAL A 493 -6.35 -42.63 2.90
CA VAL A 493 -5.11 -41.98 3.35
C VAL A 493 -4.02 -42.10 2.28
N GLU A 494 -3.87 -43.29 1.69
CA GLU A 494 -2.88 -43.53 0.63
C GLU A 494 -3.20 -42.73 -0.65
N GLU A 495 -4.48 -42.59 -0.99
CA GLU A 495 -4.93 -41.78 -2.12
C GLU A 495 -4.74 -40.28 -1.86
N THR A 496 -4.82 -39.85 -0.61
CA THR A 496 -4.50 -38.47 -0.18
C THR A 496 -3.01 -38.19 -0.36
N ASP A 497 -2.13 -39.13 0.00
CA ASP A 497 -0.68 -38.99 -0.23
C ASP A 497 -0.34 -38.96 -1.73
N GLN A 498 -1.03 -39.77 -2.53
CA GLN A 498 -0.92 -39.72 -3.99
C GLN A 498 -1.38 -38.36 -4.54
N LEU A 499 -2.46 -37.79 -4.00
CA LEU A 499 -2.95 -36.47 -4.40
C LEU A 499 -1.91 -35.38 -4.10
N ARG A 500 -1.27 -35.41 -2.92
CA ARG A 500 -0.16 -34.50 -2.59
C ARG A 500 1.01 -34.63 -3.56
N ALA A 501 1.40 -35.87 -3.87
CA ALA A 501 2.46 -36.12 -4.85
C ALA A 501 2.11 -35.55 -6.24
N LEU A 502 0.82 -35.58 -6.64
CA LEU A 502 0.37 -34.95 -7.88
C LEU A 502 0.36 -33.42 -7.80
N ILE A 503 -0.05 -32.84 -6.66
CA ILE A 503 0.03 -31.38 -6.42
C ILE A 503 1.47 -30.89 -6.64
N ASP A 504 2.46 -31.63 -6.12
CA ASP A 504 3.88 -31.35 -6.31
C ASP A 504 4.34 -31.61 -7.75
N GLU A 505 4.00 -32.77 -8.34
CA GLU A 505 4.38 -33.13 -9.72
C GLU A 505 3.92 -32.09 -10.75
N TYR A 506 2.72 -31.53 -10.56
CA TYR A 506 2.14 -30.54 -11.47
C TYR A 506 2.45 -29.08 -11.11
N ASP A 507 3.20 -28.86 -10.03
CA ASP A 507 3.59 -27.54 -9.53
C ASP A 507 2.35 -26.64 -9.30
N VAL A 508 1.32 -27.21 -8.68
CA VAL A 508 0.00 -26.58 -8.52
C VAL A 508 0.09 -25.29 -7.69
N VAL A 509 0.87 -25.29 -6.61
CA VAL A 509 1.06 -24.11 -5.74
C VAL A 509 1.64 -22.94 -6.52
N THR A 510 2.72 -23.16 -7.28
CA THR A 510 3.34 -22.11 -8.11
C THR A 510 2.36 -21.56 -9.13
N ARG A 511 1.51 -22.41 -9.72
CA ARG A 511 0.47 -21.95 -10.67
C ARG A 511 -0.58 -21.08 -10.00
N CYS A 512 -1.02 -21.44 -8.80
CA CYS A 512 -1.95 -20.62 -8.02
C CYS A 512 -1.31 -19.26 -7.71
N ARG A 513 -0.03 -19.23 -7.29
CA ARG A 513 0.72 -17.98 -7.06
C ARG A 513 0.89 -17.12 -8.32
N VAL A 514 1.14 -17.72 -9.49
CA VAL A 514 1.19 -16.96 -10.76
C VAL A 514 -0.16 -16.31 -11.07
N LEU A 515 -1.26 -17.03 -10.84
CA LEU A 515 -2.60 -16.48 -11.03
C LEU A 515 -2.92 -15.37 -10.01
N GLN A 516 -2.49 -15.55 -8.76
CA GLN A 516 -2.56 -14.53 -7.71
C GLN A 516 -1.85 -13.24 -8.13
N GLU A 517 -0.60 -13.32 -8.60
CA GLU A 517 0.15 -12.17 -9.10
C GLU A 517 -0.56 -11.49 -10.27
N SER A 518 -1.13 -12.27 -11.19
CA SER A 518 -1.89 -11.73 -12.33
C SER A 518 -3.08 -10.88 -11.88
N TYR A 519 -3.84 -11.34 -10.88
CA TYR A 519 -4.95 -10.57 -10.32
C TYR A 519 -4.49 -9.37 -9.46
N LYS A 520 -3.33 -9.45 -8.79
CA LYS A 520 -2.73 -8.30 -8.12
C LYS A 520 -2.34 -7.21 -9.13
N GLU A 521 -1.73 -7.60 -10.24
CA GLU A 521 -1.39 -6.70 -11.33
C GLU A 521 -2.64 -6.07 -11.96
N GLU A 522 -3.69 -6.86 -12.21
CA GLU A 522 -4.96 -6.36 -12.73
C GLU A 522 -5.59 -5.32 -11.78
N ALA A 523 -5.59 -5.61 -10.47
CA ALA A 523 -6.05 -4.66 -9.46
C ALA A 523 -5.26 -3.35 -9.54
N VAL A 524 -3.93 -3.39 -9.65
CA VAL A 524 -3.10 -2.17 -9.75
C VAL A 524 -3.29 -1.46 -11.09
N GLN A 525 -3.39 -2.20 -12.20
CA GLN A 525 -3.48 -1.64 -13.55
C GLN A 525 -4.77 -0.83 -13.74
N CYS A 526 -5.90 -1.30 -13.23
CA CYS A 526 -7.17 -0.58 -13.37
C CYS A 526 -7.17 0.78 -12.66
N LEU A 527 -6.32 0.97 -11.64
CA LEU A 527 -6.17 2.24 -10.93
C LEU A 527 -5.56 3.36 -11.81
N SER A 528 -5.00 3.02 -12.98
CA SER A 528 -4.52 4.02 -13.94
C SER A 528 -5.61 4.99 -14.41
N GLU A 529 -6.87 4.55 -14.38
CA GLU A 529 -8.04 5.34 -14.76
C GLU A 529 -8.52 6.31 -13.65
N LEU A 530 -7.99 6.20 -12.42
CA LEU A 530 -8.33 7.13 -11.34
C LEU A 530 -7.64 8.48 -11.52
N ARG A 531 -8.43 9.54 -11.41
CA ARG A 531 -7.94 10.93 -11.46
C ARG A 531 -7.44 11.43 -10.11
N ASP A 532 -8.00 10.90 -9.03
CA ASP A 532 -7.57 11.23 -7.67
C ASP A 532 -6.28 10.46 -7.35
N ALA A 533 -5.16 11.19 -7.30
CA ALA A 533 -3.85 10.59 -7.05
C ALA A 533 -3.68 10.10 -5.60
N SER A 534 -4.38 10.70 -4.63
CA SER A 534 -4.36 10.27 -3.23
C SER A 534 -5.10 8.93 -3.09
N LEU A 535 -6.28 8.80 -3.70
CA LEU A 535 -7.03 7.54 -3.76
C LEU A 535 -6.27 6.46 -4.55
N LYS A 536 -5.68 6.81 -5.70
CA LYS A 536 -4.84 5.90 -6.49
C LYS A 536 -3.65 5.37 -5.69
N GLY A 537 -2.91 6.26 -5.03
CA GLY A 537 -1.77 5.90 -4.19
C GLY A 537 -2.18 5.06 -2.97
N LEU A 538 -3.31 5.38 -2.35
CA LEU A 538 -3.89 4.60 -1.27
C LEU A 538 -4.20 3.16 -1.70
N LEU A 539 -4.97 2.98 -2.77
CA LEU A 539 -5.42 1.65 -3.22
C LEU A 539 -4.23 0.77 -3.65
N ARG A 540 -3.18 1.36 -4.25
CA ARG A 540 -1.94 0.63 -4.54
C ARG A 540 -1.26 0.14 -3.26
N ARG A 541 -1.15 1.00 -2.23
CA ARG A 541 -0.57 0.63 -0.92
C ARG A 541 -1.38 -0.42 -0.18
N VAL A 542 -2.71 -0.40 -0.31
CA VAL A 542 -3.60 -1.42 0.26
C VAL A 542 -3.27 -2.80 -0.29
N VAL A 543 -3.07 -2.94 -1.61
CA VAL A 543 -2.65 -4.21 -2.23
C VAL A 543 -1.35 -4.70 -1.59
N SER A 544 -0.31 -3.85 -1.57
CA SER A 544 0.96 -4.22 -0.93
C SER A 544 0.77 -4.65 0.52
N LYS A 545 0.04 -3.88 1.33
CA LYS A 545 -0.11 -4.18 2.77
C LYS A 545 -0.91 -5.46 3.04
N ILE A 546 -1.88 -5.79 2.18
CA ILE A 546 -2.64 -7.04 2.29
C ILE A 546 -1.76 -8.26 1.96
N PHE A 547 -0.91 -8.17 0.93
CA PHE A 547 -0.12 -9.31 0.44
C PHE A 547 1.31 -9.39 1.00
N SER A 548 1.82 -8.35 1.67
CA SER A 548 3.16 -8.32 2.28
C SER A 548 3.20 -8.88 3.71
N ILE A 549 2.18 -9.63 4.16
CA ILE A 549 2.18 -10.27 5.48
C ILE A 549 2.91 -11.63 5.41
N GLU A 550 4.19 -11.59 5.04
CA GLU A 550 5.20 -12.53 5.52
C GLU A 550 6.29 -11.68 6.19
N VAL A 551 5.99 -11.18 7.39
CA VAL A 551 7.02 -10.71 8.31
C VAL A 551 7.10 -11.73 9.45
N LYS A 552 7.73 -12.87 9.15
CA LYS A 552 8.35 -13.68 10.20
C LYS A 552 9.44 -12.81 10.85
N ASP A 553 9.26 -12.56 12.14
CA ASP A 553 10.30 -12.24 13.13
C ASP A 553 11.44 -11.30 12.71
N TRP A 554 11.12 -10.02 12.43
CA TRP A 554 12.15 -8.97 12.42
C TRP A 554 11.79 -7.69 13.20
N CYS A 555 10.56 -7.57 13.72
CA CYS A 555 10.13 -6.37 14.47
C CYS A 555 10.26 -6.46 15.99
N SER A 556 10.40 -7.65 16.59
CA SER A 556 10.48 -7.77 18.06
C SER A 556 11.81 -7.31 18.66
N GLU A 557 12.90 -7.32 17.90
CA GLU A 557 14.21 -6.81 18.36
C GLU A 557 14.38 -5.29 18.21
N PHE A 558 13.63 -4.66 17.29
CA PHE A 558 13.78 -3.23 16.98
C PHE A 558 12.96 -2.33 17.91
N GLU A 559 11.75 -2.76 18.30
CA GLU A 559 10.91 -2.01 19.26
C GLU A 559 11.51 -2.01 20.67
N ALA A 560 12.17 -3.11 21.07
CA ALA A 560 12.81 -3.22 22.39
C ALA A 560 14.03 -2.29 22.56
N ARG A 561 14.76 -1.95 21.49
CA ARG A 561 15.94 -1.06 21.56
C ARG A 561 15.57 0.43 21.59
N ASN A 562 14.45 0.81 20.97
CA ASN A 562 13.99 2.21 20.95
C ASN A 562 13.34 2.64 22.27
N ALA A 563 12.72 1.71 23.01
CA ALA A 563 12.21 2.00 24.36
C ALA A 563 13.35 2.22 25.39
N ALA A 564 14.51 1.58 25.19
CA ALA A 564 15.65 1.66 26.13
C ALA A 564 16.52 2.93 25.96
N SER A 565 16.42 3.62 24.82
CA SER A 565 17.28 4.77 24.48
C SER A 565 16.65 6.14 24.80
N GLY A 566 15.36 6.19 25.17
CA GLY A 566 14.65 7.42 25.52
C GLY A 566 14.75 7.87 26.99
N ALA A 567 15.36 7.09 27.88
CA ALA A 567 15.33 7.32 29.33
C ALA A 567 16.64 7.87 29.94
N ALA A 568 17.66 8.18 29.15
CA ALA A 568 19.01 8.45 29.68
C ALA A 568 19.67 9.74 29.19
N VAL A 569 18.99 10.89 29.21
CA VAL A 569 19.67 12.20 29.18
C VAL A 569 18.90 13.25 30.00
N SER A 570 18.98 13.16 31.32
CA SER A 570 18.70 14.30 32.20
C SER A 570 19.55 14.23 33.46
N GLU A 571 20.84 14.53 33.34
CA GLU A 571 21.64 14.99 34.49
C GLU A 571 22.32 16.31 34.14
N PRO A 572 22.10 17.37 34.93
CA PRO A 572 22.82 18.62 34.77
C PRO A 572 24.15 18.50 35.53
N VAL A 573 25.26 18.78 34.86
CA VAL A 573 26.53 19.02 35.55
C VAL A 573 27.01 20.41 35.17
N GLY A 574 27.09 21.27 36.18
CA GLY A 574 27.59 22.64 36.11
C GLY A 574 29.10 22.76 36.16
#